data_AF-A0A9E4KQ26-F1
#
_entry.id   AF-A0A9E4KQ26-F1
#
_cell.length_a   1.000
_cell.length_b   1.000
_cell.length_c   1.000
_cell.angle_alpha   90.00
_cell.angle_beta   90.00
_cell.angle_gamma   90.00
#
_symmetry.space_group_name_H-M   'P 1'
#
loop_
_entity.id
_entity.type
_entity.pdbx_description
1 polymer ?
#
loop_
_entity_poly.entity_id
_entity_poly.type
_entity_poly.pdbx_seq_one_letter_code
_entity_poly.pdbx_strand_id
1 'polypeptide(L)'
;MDFGLTGEQEMVVDTVRDFVERELYPHEEEVERTGRVPPELGEAIKRKVIELGFYAPNLPVEVGGGGLDHLTFTLLERELGRQLADGPPLVFAAIKEVVREAETMRAQEALRRVGKREFPTVDRLYDSEDQLEGARAFAEKRKPKWKGR
;
A
#
# COMPACT_ATOMS: atom_id res chain seq x y z
N MET A 1 5.42 11.39 33.05
CA MET A 1 6.09 11.30 31.73
C MET A 1 5.00 11.42 30.70
N ASP A 2 5.15 12.34 29.76
CA ASP A 2 4.20 12.56 28.68
C ASP A 2 4.69 11.80 27.44
N PHE A 3 3.82 10.98 26.86
CA PHE A 3 4.09 10.17 25.66
C PHE A 3 3.21 10.61 24.48
N GLY A 4 2.52 11.75 24.61
CA GLY A 4 1.78 12.36 23.51
C GLY A 4 2.69 12.71 22.35
N LEU A 5 2.12 12.72 21.15
CA LEU A 5 2.80 13.23 19.97
C LEU A 5 3.00 14.74 20.10
N THR A 6 4.08 15.25 19.52
CA THR A 6 4.21 16.70 19.33
C THR A 6 3.26 17.15 18.23
N GLY A 7 2.90 18.44 18.21
CA GLY A 7 2.06 18.99 17.14
C GLY A 7 2.67 18.80 15.74
N GLU A 8 4.00 18.82 15.63
CA GLU A 8 4.70 18.51 14.37
C GLU A 8 4.51 17.06 13.95
N GLN A 9 4.62 16.12 14.89
CA GLN A 9 4.39 14.70 14.63
C GLN A 9 2.94 14.40 14.24
N GLU A 10 1.97 15.07 14.88
CA GLU A 10 0.56 14.98 14.51
C GLU A 10 0.33 15.50 13.09
N MET A 11 0.90 16.67 12.76
CA MET A 11 0.81 17.24 11.41
C MET A 11 1.39 16.30 10.34
N VAL A 12 2.52 15.64 10.60
CA VAL A 12 3.09 14.67 9.66
C VAL A 12 2.13 13.50 9.43
N VAL A 13 1.59 12.91 10.50
CA VAL A 13 0.62 11.80 10.38
C VAL A 13 -0.61 12.20 9.59
N ASP A 14 -1.19 13.36 9.89
CA ASP A 14 -2.40 13.82 9.21
C ASP A 14 -2.12 14.18 7.74
N THR A 15 -0.96 14.77 7.44
CA THR A 15 -0.55 15.08 6.07
C THR A 15 -0.40 13.80 5.23
N VAL A 16 0.19 12.73 5.80
CA VAL A 16 0.31 11.44 5.12
C VAL A 16 -1.07 10.85 4.81
N ARG A 17 -1.98 10.87 5.79
CA ARG A 17 -3.36 10.38 5.61
C ARG A 17 -4.07 11.14 4.49
N ASP A 18 -4.07 12.47 4.58
CA ASP A 18 -4.73 13.34 3.60
C ASP A 18 -4.13 13.17 2.21
N PHE A 19 -2.81 12.98 2.10
CA PHE A 19 -2.13 12.76 0.83
C PHE A 19 -2.61 11.46 0.17
N VAL A 20 -2.65 10.36 0.91
CA VAL A 20 -3.16 9.08 0.39
C VAL A 20 -4.61 9.24 -0.09
N GLU A 21 -5.47 9.83 0.74
CA GLU A 21 -6.90 9.97 0.43
C GLU A 21 -7.18 10.88 -0.76
N ARG A 22 -6.42 11.96 -0.94
CA ARG A 22 -6.70 12.99 -1.95
C ARG A 22 -5.86 12.86 -3.21
N GLU A 23 -4.68 12.27 -3.12
CA GLU A 23 -3.70 12.25 -4.21
C GLU A 23 -3.42 10.84 -4.75
N LEU A 24 -3.77 9.77 -4.02
CA LEU A 24 -3.58 8.40 -4.48
C LEU A 24 -4.92 7.73 -4.82
N TYR A 25 -5.85 7.66 -3.86
CA TYR A 25 -7.13 6.94 -4.03
C TYR A 25 -7.97 7.35 -5.25
N PRO A 26 -8.03 8.63 -5.66
CA PRO A 26 -8.77 9.00 -6.87
C PRO A 26 -8.28 8.34 -8.17
N HIS A 27 -7.08 7.77 -8.17
CA HIS A 27 -6.47 7.15 -9.34
C HIS A 27 -6.43 5.62 -9.28
N GLU A 28 -6.84 5.00 -8.17
CA GLU A 28 -6.76 3.54 -7.99
C GLU A 28 -7.50 2.76 -9.06
N GLU A 29 -8.74 3.15 -9.39
CA GLU A 29 -9.56 2.45 -10.38
C GLU A 29 -8.89 2.42 -11.76
N GLU A 30 -8.30 3.53 -12.20
CA GLU A 30 -7.60 3.60 -13.49
C GLU A 30 -6.31 2.78 -13.47
N VAL A 31 -5.53 2.88 -12.39
CA VAL A 31 -4.27 2.15 -12.24
C VAL A 31 -4.53 0.65 -12.16
N GLU A 32 -5.56 0.21 -11.44
CA GLU A 32 -5.97 -1.19 -11.36
C GLU A 32 -6.43 -1.71 -12.72
N ARG A 33 -7.32 -0.97 -13.40
CA ARG A 33 -7.83 -1.36 -14.72
C ARG A 33 -6.73 -1.47 -15.78
N THR A 34 -5.72 -0.61 -15.72
CA THR A 34 -4.64 -0.57 -16.71
C THR A 34 -3.39 -1.36 -16.30
N GLY A 35 -3.28 -1.74 -15.04
CA GLY A 35 -2.10 -2.39 -14.45
C GLY A 35 -0.83 -1.53 -14.45
N ARG A 36 -0.95 -0.22 -14.68
CA ARG A 36 0.19 0.70 -14.77
C ARG A 36 -0.15 2.08 -14.22
N VAL A 37 0.83 2.74 -13.61
CA VAL A 37 0.73 4.15 -13.27
C VAL A 37 1.09 4.97 -14.52
N PRO A 38 0.20 5.85 -15.04
CA PRO A 38 0.54 6.77 -16.11
C PRO A 38 1.81 7.58 -15.75
N PRO A 39 2.82 7.68 -16.63
CA PRO A 39 4.07 8.36 -16.31
C PRO A 39 3.89 9.80 -15.82
N GLU A 40 2.97 10.54 -16.44
CA GLU A 40 2.67 11.93 -16.09
C GLU A 40 2.06 12.05 -14.69
N LEU A 41 1.19 11.10 -14.33
CA LEU A 41 0.62 11.01 -12.99
C LEU A 41 1.69 10.67 -11.95
N GLY A 42 2.53 9.68 -12.25
CA GLY A 42 3.64 9.30 -11.37
C GLY A 42 4.58 10.48 -11.08
N GLU A 43 4.96 11.24 -12.10
CA GLU A 43 5.78 12.45 -11.94
C GLU A 43 5.04 13.59 -11.22
N ALA A 44 3.73 13.73 -11.40
CA ALA A 44 2.94 14.70 -10.64
C ALA A 44 2.90 14.36 -9.15
N ILE A 45 2.58 13.11 -8.78
CA ILE A 45 2.57 12.63 -7.39
C ILE A 45 3.96 12.76 -6.78
N LYS A 46 5.01 12.33 -7.50
CA LYS A 46 6.40 12.43 -7.03
C LYS A 46 6.80 13.87 -6.70
N ARG A 47 6.45 14.84 -7.56
CA ARG A 47 6.72 16.26 -7.28
C ARG A 47 6.06 16.72 -5.98
N LYS A 48 4.78 16.38 -5.77
CA LYS A 48 4.07 16.72 -4.53
C LYS A 48 4.74 16.09 -3.29
N VAL A 49 5.15 14.83 -3.37
CA VAL A 49 5.87 14.13 -2.28
C VAL A 49 7.21 14.81 -1.95
N ILE A 50 7.94 15.28 -2.97
CA ILE A 50 9.18 16.05 -2.78
C ILE A 50 8.89 17.39 -2.11
N GLU A 51 7.87 18.13 -2.57
CA GLU A 51 7.47 19.42 -2.00
C GLU A 51 7.04 19.30 -0.53
N LEU A 52 6.42 18.17 -0.16
CA LEU A 52 6.05 17.86 1.23
C LEU A 52 7.23 17.41 2.11
N GLY A 53 8.42 17.19 1.55
CA GLY A 53 9.56 16.62 2.29
C GLY A 53 9.41 15.14 2.62
N PHE A 54 8.47 14.43 1.99
CA PHE A 54 8.23 13.01 2.21
C PHE A 54 9.01 12.12 1.23
N TYR A 55 9.77 12.72 0.32
CA TYR A 55 10.73 12.00 -0.51
C TYR A 55 12.07 11.86 0.23
N ALA A 56 12.54 10.62 0.37
CA ALA A 56 13.72 10.31 1.19
C ALA A 56 13.70 11.06 2.54
N PRO A 57 12.60 10.91 3.32
CA PRO A 57 12.30 11.82 4.43
C PRO A 57 13.33 11.74 5.55
N ASN A 58 14.00 10.60 5.69
CA ASN A 58 15.05 10.35 6.67
C ASN A 58 16.44 10.86 6.24
N LEU A 59 16.60 11.35 5.00
CA LEU A 59 17.86 11.92 4.53
C LEU A 59 17.98 13.40 4.89
N PRO A 60 19.20 13.92 5.08
CA PRO A 60 19.42 15.33 5.35
C PRO A 60 18.89 16.24 4.23
N VAL A 61 18.47 17.45 4.60
CA VAL A 61 17.94 18.44 3.65
C VAL A 61 19.02 18.89 2.66
N GLU A 62 20.30 18.89 3.08
CA GLU A 62 21.45 19.30 2.28
C GLU A 62 21.67 18.41 1.05
N VAL A 63 21.16 17.18 1.08
CA VAL A 63 21.19 16.24 -0.06
C VAL A 63 19.84 16.10 -0.76
N GLY A 64 18.88 16.98 -0.42
CA GLY A 64 17.53 16.98 -0.99
C GLY A 64 16.55 16.02 -0.32
N GLY A 65 16.83 15.57 0.91
CA GLY A 65 15.91 14.77 1.73
C GLY A 65 14.97 15.61 2.59
N GLY A 66 14.12 14.94 3.36
CA GLY A 66 13.11 15.58 4.23
C GLY A 66 13.59 16.01 5.61
N GLY A 67 14.74 15.52 6.07
CA GLY A 67 15.32 15.87 7.37
C GLY A 67 14.53 15.39 8.60
N LEU A 68 13.58 14.46 8.45
CA LEU A 68 12.80 13.92 9.56
C LEU A 68 13.69 13.10 10.50
N ASP A 69 13.49 13.30 11.81
CA ASP A 69 14.06 12.43 12.83
C ASP A 69 13.45 11.03 12.78
N HIS A 70 14.09 10.07 13.45
CA HIS A 70 13.67 8.67 13.42
C HIS A 70 12.25 8.41 13.95
N LEU A 71 11.81 9.13 14.99
CA LEU A 71 10.48 8.92 15.55
C LEU A 71 9.41 9.48 14.60
N THR A 72 9.62 10.68 14.07
CA THR A 72 8.70 11.29 13.11
C THR A 72 8.63 10.48 11.80
N PHE A 73 9.76 9.99 11.31
CA PHE A 73 9.80 9.07 10.18
C PHE A 73 9.04 7.76 10.46
N THR A 74 9.21 7.18 11.66
CA THR A 74 8.47 5.98 12.07
C THR A 74 6.96 6.22 12.07
N LEU A 75 6.50 7.42 12.48
CA LEU A 75 5.08 7.76 12.48
C LEU A 75 4.52 7.90 11.06
N LEU A 76 5.30 8.48 10.14
CA LEU A 76 4.97 8.53 8.72
C LEU A 76 4.84 7.11 8.14
N GLU A 77 5.83 6.24 8.36
CA GLU A 77 5.79 4.85 7.88
C GLU A 77 4.63 4.07 8.48
N ARG A 78 4.34 4.28 9.78
CA ARG A 78 3.21 3.65 10.46
C ARG A 78 1.88 4.05 9.83
N GLU A 79 1.69 5.33 9.48
CA GLU A 79 0.45 5.77 8.85
C GLU A 79 0.31 5.21 7.44
N LEU A 80 1.37 5.16 6.64
CA LEU A 80 1.35 4.44 5.35
C LEU A 80 1.03 2.95 5.54
N GLY A 81 1.64 2.30 6.54
CA GLY A 81 1.39 0.91 6.89
C GLY A 81 -0.06 0.65 7.30
N ARG A 82 -0.70 1.60 8.00
CA ARG A 82 -2.12 1.54 8.36
C ARG A 82 -3.01 1.49 7.11
N GLN A 83 -2.74 2.34 6.11
CA GLN A 83 -3.50 2.34 4.86
C GLN A 83 -3.41 0.99 4.12
N LEU A 84 -2.22 0.38 4.12
CA LEU A 84 -2.05 -0.98 3.58
C LEU A 84 -2.75 -2.05 4.41
N ALA A 85 -2.75 -1.92 5.75
CA ALA A 85 -3.40 -2.87 6.65
C ALA A 85 -4.93 -2.84 6.53
N ASP A 86 -5.50 -1.72 6.09
CA ASP A 86 -6.94 -1.60 5.79
C ASP A 86 -7.34 -2.30 4.47
N GLY A 87 -6.36 -2.62 3.62
CA GLY A 87 -6.55 -3.42 2.40
C GLY A 87 -6.72 -4.93 2.66
N PRO A 88 -6.99 -5.73 1.61
CA PRO A 88 -7.25 -7.17 1.75
C PRO A 88 -5.98 -7.94 2.19
N PRO A 89 -5.92 -8.45 3.44
CA PRO A 89 -4.68 -9.01 4.00
C PRO A 89 -4.22 -10.28 3.27
N LEU A 90 -5.17 -11.12 2.83
CA LEU A 90 -4.86 -12.37 2.11
C LEU A 90 -4.35 -12.13 0.69
N VAL A 91 -4.79 -11.05 0.03
CA VAL A 91 -4.29 -10.66 -1.30
C VAL A 91 -2.83 -10.24 -1.22
N PHE A 92 -2.46 -9.42 -0.22
CA PHE A 92 -1.06 -9.04 -0.03
C PHE A 92 -0.16 -10.23 0.31
N ALA A 93 -0.65 -11.19 1.10
CA ALA A 93 0.08 -12.42 1.37
C ALA A 93 0.32 -13.22 0.07
N ALA A 94 -0.71 -13.35 -0.77
CA ALA A 94 -0.63 -14.01 -2.08
C ALA A 94 0.36 -13.34 -3.03
N ILE A 95 0.25 -12.02 -3.20
CA ILE A 95 1.17 -11.26 -4.07
C ILE A 95 2.62 -11.43 -3.60
N LYS A 96 2.89 -11.32 -2.29
CA LYS A 96 4.25 -11.44 -1.74
C LYS A 96 4.85 -12.83 -1.94
N GLU A 97 4.07 -13.90 -1.78
CA GLU A 97 4.54 -15.27 -2.08
C GLU A 97 4.82 -15.42 -3.58
N VAL A 98 3.86 -15.05 -4.43
CA VAL A 98 3.98 -15.20 -5.88
C VAL A 98 5.17 -14.41 -6.42
N VAL A 99 5.36 -13.15 -6.01
CA VAL A 99 6.49 -12.32 -6.46
C VAL A 99 7.83 -12.93 -6.05
N ARG A 100 7.99 -13.32 -4.78
CA ARG A 100 9.23 -13.92 -4.26
C ARG A 100 9.61 -15.20 -5.00
N GLU A 101 8.62 -16.04 -5.28
CA GLU A 101 8.82 -17.29 -5.99
C GLU A 101 9.07 -17.05 -7.49
N ALA A 102 8.34 -16.11 -8.10
CA ALA A 102 8.42 -15.77 -9.52
C ALA A 102 9.82 -15.32 -9.95
N GLU A 103 10.59 -14.70 -9.06
CA GLU A 103 11.99 -14.32 -9.31
C GLU A 103 12.89 -15.50 -9.71
N THR A 104 12.54 -16.71 -9.30
CA THR A 104 13.36 -17.92 -9.53
C THR A 104 12.77 -18.87 -10.57
N MET A 105 11.65 -18.53 -11.21
CA MET A 105 10.98 -19.40 -12.19
C MET A 105 10.57 -18.66 -13.47
N ARG A 106 10.18 -19.43 -14.49
CA ARG A 106 9.64 -18.83 -15.73
C ARG A 106 8.26 -18.24 -15.47
N ALA A 107 7.95 -17.10 -16.09
CA ALA A 107 6.65 -16.45 -15.98
C ALA A 107 5.46 -17.39 -16.32
N GLN A 108 5.61 -18.23 -17.34
CA GLN A 108 4.61 -19.24 -17.72
C GLN A 108 4.33 -20.24 -16.58
N GLU A 109 5.37 -20.63 -15.83
CA GLU A 109 5.23 -21.54 -14.70
C GLU A 109 4.58 -20.85 -13.51
N ALA A 110 4.95 -19.60 -13.20
CA ALA A 110 4.30 -18.81 -12.16
C ALA A 110 2.79 -18.67 -12.43
N LEU A 111 2.42 -18.32 -13.66
CA LEU A 111 1.01 -18.20 -14.08
C LEU A 111 0.26 -19.54 -13.96
N ARG A 112 0.89 -20.65 -14.37
CA ARG A 112 0.32 -22.00 -14.23
C ARG A 112 0.06 -22.34 -12.76
N ARG A 113 1.03 -22.07 -11.87
CA ARG A 113 0.93 -22.34 -10.43
C ARG A 113 -0.14 -21.48 -9.77
N VAL A 114 -0.24 -20.19 -10.12
CA VAL A 114 -1.34 -19.32 -9.65
C VAL A 114 -2.69 -19.87 -10.11
N GLY A 115 -2.85 -20.16 -11.41
CA GLY A 115 -4.11 -20.64 -11.97
C GLY A 115 -4.56 -22.00 -11.43
N LYS A 116 -3.61 -22.87 -11.07
CA LYS A 116 -3.90 -24.16 -10.42
C LYS A 116 -3.95 -24.09 -8.89
N ARG A 117 -3.82 -22.91 -8.29
CA ARG A 117 -3.80 -22.70 -6.83
C ARG A 117 -2.70 -23.52 -6.14
N GLU A 118 -1.54 -23.68 -6.77
CA GLU A 118 -0.39 -24.44 -6.24
C GLU A 118 0.51 -23.61 -5.30
N PHE A 119 0.12 -22.36 -5.02
CA PHE A 119 0.71 -21.51 -3.99
C PHE A 119 -0.18 -21.56 -2.74
N PRO A 120 0.33 -21.95 -1.56
CA PRO A 120 -0.47 -22.08 -0.34
C PRO A 120 -1.26 -20.80 0.04
N THR A 121 -0.70 -19.62 -0.21
CA THR A 121 -1.39 -18.36 0.09
C THR A 121 -2.47 -18.02 -0.95
N VAL A 122 -2.26 -18.42 -2.22
CA VAL A 122 -3.29 -18.31 -3.26
C VAL A 122 -4.44 -19.27 -2.95
N ASP A 123 -4.15 -20.51 -2.60
CA ASP A 123 -5.15 -21.50 -2.23
C ASP A 123 -6.03 -21.02 -1.07
N ARG A 124 -5.39 -20.53 0.00
CA ARG A 124 -6.09 -19.92 1.15
C ARG A 124 -6.92 -18.71 0.76
N LEU A 125 -6.39 -17.81 -0.08
CA LEU A 125 -7.13 -16.62 -0.53
C LEU A 125 -8.43 -17.02 -1.22
N TYR A 126 -8.37 -17.95 -2.17
CA TYR A 126 -9.55 -18.34 -2.95
C TYR A 126 -10.63 -19.06 -2.14
N ASP A 127 -10.28 -19.75 -1.05
CA ASP A 127 -11.25 -20.41 -0.15
C ASP A 127 -11.73 -19.54 1.02
N SER A 128 -11.20 -18.33 1.14
CA SER A 128 -11.46 -17.46 2.30
C SER A 128 -12.85 -16.82 2.28
N GLU A 129 -13.37 -16.48 3.47
CA GLU A 129 -14.55 -15.63 3.58
C GLU A 129 -14.28 -14.22 3.02
N ASP A 130 -13.02 -13.77 3.10
CA ASP A 130 -12.57 -12.48 2.60
C ASP A 130 -12.74 -12.37 1.08
N GLN A 131 -12.55 -13.44 0.32
CA GLN A 131 -12.79 -13.42 -1.13
C GLN A 131 -14.25 -13.08 -1.46
N LEU A 132 -15.19 -13.69 -0.72
CA LEU A 132 -16.63 -13.43 -0.87
C LEU A 132 -17.02 -12.05 -0.33
N GLU A 133 -16.43 -11.63 0.79
CA GLU A 133 -16.66 -10.31 1.39
C GLU A 133 -16.17 -9.18 0.48
N GLY A 134 -15.02 -9.34 -0.17
CA GLY A 134 -14.50 -8.36 -1.13
C GLY A 134 -15.46 -8.16 -2.30
N ALA A 135 -15.93 -9.26 -2.91
CA ALA A 135 -16.92 -9.21 -3.99
C ALA A 135 -18.25 -8.58 -3.54
N ARG A 136 -18.71 -8.90 -2.32
CA ARG A 136 -19.94 -8.35 -1.74
C ARG A 136 -19.82 -6.86 -1.46
N ALA A 137 -18.74 -6.44 -0.79
CA ALA A 137 -18.48 -5.05 -0.46
C ALA A 137 -18.39 -4.16 -1.71
N PHE A 138 -17.77 -4.69 -2.78
CA PHE A 138 -17.75 -4.06 -4.10
C PHE A 138 -19.16 -3.89 -4.67
N ALA A 139 -19.96 -4.96 -4.71
CA ALA A 139 -21.34 -4.90 -5.21
C ALA A 139 -22.22 -3.94 -4.41
N GLU A 140 -22.02 -3.86 -3.09
CA GLU A 140 -22.77 -3.01 -2.16
C GLU A 140 -22.20 -1.58 -2.02
N LYS A 141 -21.09 -1.26 -2.71
CA LYS A 141 -20.38 0.04 -2.62
C LYS A 141 -20.07 0.47 -1.19
N ARG A 142 -19.60 -0.46 -0.36
CA ARG A 142 -19.21 -0.21 1.04
C ARG A 142 -17.77 -0.65 1.30
N LYS A 143 -17.19 -0.17 2.40
CA LYS A 143 -15.90 -0.69 2.86
C LYS A 143 -16.01 -2.18 3.23
N PRO A 144 -15.05 -3.01 2.81
CA PRO A 144 -14.99 -4.43 3.16
C PRO A 144 -14.62 -4.64 4.63
N LYS A 145 -15.01 -5.77 5.20
CA LYS A 145 -14.68 -6.20 6.58
C LYS A 145 -13.85 -7.49 6.55
N TRP A 146 -12.54 -7.32 6.40
CA TRP A 146 -11.60 -8.44 6.35
C TRP A 146 -11.49 -9.18 7.68
N LYS A 147 -11.43 -10.51 7.63
CA LYS A 147 -11.25 -11.39 8.79
C LYS A 147 -9.93 -12.17 8.74
N GLY A 148 -9.23 -12.15 7.61
CA GLY A 148 -7.96 -12.85 7.40
C GLY A 148 -8.11 -14.38 7.38
N ARG A 149 -9.30 -14.90 7.11
CA ARG A 149 -9.63 -16.33 7.12
C ARG A 149 -10.70 -16.67 6.10
#